data_AF-A0A6G0WUM2-F1
#
_entry.id   AF-A0A6G0WUM2-F1
#
_cell.length_a   1.000
_cell.length_b   1.000
_cell.length_c   1.000
_cell.angle_alpha   90.00
_cell.angle_beta   90.00
_cell.angle_gamma   90.00
#
_symmetry.space_group_name_H-M   'P 1'
#
loop_
_entity.id
_entity.type
_entity.pdbx_description
1 polymer ?
#
loop_
_entity_poly.entity_id
_entity_poly.type
_entity_poly.pdbx_seq_one_letter_code
_entity_poly.pdbx_strand_id
1 'polypeptide(L)'
;MAISTALLDILDLFAIAFEHHSLVDVVYDGLKSPLLYWMLFGYVVGSLPIVVWHFHKVHKLHRLSTTAVAVVAAVVCGFGLRFADTLVHKIYLVLGAVGGAFCTYLHGEIVHLVVGFINERKPKQE
;
A
#
# COMPACT_ATOMS: atom_id res chain seq x y z
N MET A 1 20.83 18.54 -20.79
CA MET A 1 19.82 19.60 -21.03
C MET A 1 18.50 19.04 -21.59
N ALA A 2 18.09 17.80 -21.21
CA ALA A 2 16.87 17.13 -21.71
C ALA A 2 15.87 16.78 -20.59
N ILE A 3 16.28 16.89 -19.32
CA ILE A 3 15.45 16.58 -18.15
C ILE A 3 14.49 17.74 -17.84
N SER A 4 14.87 18.98 -18.17
CA SER A 4 14.06 20.17 -17.89
C SER A 4 12.81 20.28 -18.77
N THR A 5 12.88 19.80 -20.02
CA THR A 5 11.76 19.88 -20.96
C THR A 5 10.70 18.82 -20.63
N ALA A 6 11.10 17.60 -20.30
CA ALA A 6 10.17 16.55 -19.88
C ALA A 6 9.41 16.90 -18.58
N LEU A 7 10.07 17.60 -17.65
CA LEU A 7 9.42 18.07 -16.42
C LEU A 7 8.40 19.19 -16.71
N LEU A 8 8.75 20.13 -17.60
CA LEU A 8 7.81 21.15 -18.06
C LEU A 8 6.62 20.55 -18.81
N ASP A 9 6.86 19.57 -19.69
CA ASP A 9 5.80 18.89 -20.44
C ASP A 9 4.84 18.14 -19.49
N ILE A 10 5.35 17.53 -18.41
CA ILE A 10 4.52 16.91 -17.38
C ILE A 10 3.70 17.97 -16.64
N LEU A 11 4.30 19.10 -16.26
CA LEU A 11 3.61 20.18 -15.56
C LEU A 11 2.54 20.86 -16.42
N ASP A 12 2.81 21.08 -17.71
CA ASP A 12 1.83 21.59 -18.68
C ASP A 12 0.70 20.58 -18.92
N LEU A 13 1.01 19.27 -18.99
CA LEU A 13 -0.02 18.23 -19.08
C LEU A 13 -0.92 18.21 -17.83
N PHE A 14 -0.34 18.39 -16.64
CA PHE A 14 -1.11 18.52 -15.39
C PHE A 14 -1.93 19.82 -15.37
N ALA A 15 -1.40 20.94 -15.86
CA ALA A 15 -2.11 22.22 -15.92
C ALA A 15 -3.31 22.15 -16.88
N ILE A 16 -3.13 21.60 -18.08
CA ILE A 16 -4.17 21.43 -19.10
C ILE A 16 -5.25 20.44 -18.61
N ALA A 17 -4.85 19.36 -17.92
CA ALA A 17 -5.78 18.41 -17.34
C ALA A 17 -6.65 19.04 -16.23
N PHE A 18 -6.10 19.97 -15.45
CA PHE A 18 -6.82 20.72 -14.42
C PHE A 18 -7.69 21.87 -14.96
N GLU A 19 -7.37 22.40 -16.15
CA GLU A 19 -8.13 23.49 -16.77
C GLU A 19 -9.41 23.02 -17.47
N HIS A 20 -9.46 21.75 -17.90
CA HIS A 20 -10.60 21.18 -18.65
C HIS A 20 -11.50 20.22 -17.88
N HIS A 21 -11.09 19.71 -16.72
CA HIS A 21 -11.90 18.79 -15.92
C HIS A 21 -12.07 19.33 -14.50
N SER A 22 -13.31 19.29 -13.98
CA SER A 22 -13.52 19.59 -12.56
C SER A 22 -12.73 18.58 -11.72
N LEU A 23 -12.17 19.02 -10.58
CA LEU A 23 -11.50 18.13 -9.62
C LEU A 23 -12.36 16.90 -9.28
N VAL A 24 -13.68 17.06 -9.29
CA VAL A 24 -14.64 15.99 -9.08
C VAL A 24 -14.58 14.96 -10.20
N ASP A 25 -14.50 15.37 -11.46
CA ASP A 25 -14.40 14.47 -12.62
C ASP A 25 -13.06 13.73 -12.65
N VAL A 26 -11.95 14.43 -12.37
CA VAL A 26 -10.62 13.79 -12.25
C VAL A 26 -10.59 12.74 -11.15
N VAL A 27 -11.21 13.04 -10.01
CA VAL A 27 -11.33 12.09 -8.90
C VAL A 27 -12.26 10.93 -9.28
N TYR A 28 -13.37 11.18 -9.96
CA TYR A 28 -14.34 10.15 -10.34
C TYR A 28 -13.80 9.20 -11.42
N ASP A 29 -13.08 9.73 -12.41
CA ASP A 29 -12.39 8.94 -13.43
C ASP A 29 -11.18 8.22 -12.84
N GLY A 30 -10.47 8.84 -11.89
CA GLY A 30 -9.44 8.19 -11.09
C GLY A 30 -9.99 7.01 -10.26
N LEU A 31 -11.16 7.16 -9.65
CA LEU A 31 -11.86 6.11 -8.89
C LEU A 31 -12.34 4.95 -9.76
N LYS A 32 -12.75 5.24 -10.99
CA LYS A 32 -13.10 4.22 -11.99
C LYS A 32 -11.89 3.60 -12.68
N SER A 33 -10.68 4.11 -12.42
CA SER A 33 -9.49 3.68 -13.14
C SER A 33 -9.10 2.25 -12.76
N PRO A 34 -8.91 1.35 -13.75
CA PRO A 34 -8.36 0.01 -13.51
C PRO A 34 -7.01 0.06 -12.80
N LEU A 35 -6.25 1.16 -12.94
CA LEU A 35 -4.98 1.38 -12.25
C LEU A 35 -5.14 1.47 -10.74
N LEU A 36 -6.18 2.15 -10.26
CA LEU A 36 -6.46 2.28 -8.84
C LEU A 36 -6.82 0.92 -8.24
N TYR A 37 -7.60 0.10 -8.95
CA TYR A 37 -7.96 -1.24 -8.49
C TYR A 37 -6.73 -2.16 -8.39
N TRP A 38 -5.84 -2.13 -9.37
CA TRP A 38 -4.59 -2.90 -9.31
C TRP A 38 -3.68 -2.44 -8.16
N MET A 39 -3.61 -1.13 -7.92
CA MET A 39 -2.87 -0.55 -6.81
C MET A 39 -3.45 -0.95 -5.45
N LEU A 40 -4.77 -0.87 -5.28
CA LEU A 40 -5.45 -1.29 -4.06
C LEU A 40 -5.32 -2.79 -3.82
N PHE A 41 -5.44 -3.59 -4.88
CA PHE A 41 -5.24 -5.04 -4.80
C PHE A 41 -3.81 -5.36 -4.33
N GLY A 42 -2.81 -4.74 -4.95
CA GLY A 42 -1.42 -4.84 -4.51
C GLY A 42 -1.28 -4.47 -3.03
N TYR A 43 -1.85 -3.34 -2.62
CA TYR A 43 -1.81 -2.84 -1.24
C TYR A 43 -2.32 -3.87 -0.23
N VAL A 44 -3.47 -4.48 -0.49
CA VAL A 44 -4.04 -5.53 0.38
C VAL A 44 -3.12 -6.75 0.43
N VAL A 45 -2.59 -7.18 -0.72
CA VAL A 45 -1.71 -8.35 -0.78
C VAL A 45 -0.39 -8.11 -0.03
N GLY A 46 0.20 -6.91 -0.18
CA GLY A 46 1.45 -6.54 0.48
C GLY A 46 1.31 -6.28 1.99
N SER A 47 0.14 -5.80 2.44
CA SER A 47 -0.12 -5.55 3.86
C SER A 47 -0.34 -6.84 4.66
N LEU A 48 -0.98 -7.87 4.09
CA LEU A 48 -1.36 -9.11 4.78
C LEU A 48 -0.21 -9.80 5.54
N PRO A 49 0.97 -10.07 4.95
CA PRO A 49 2.10 -10.67 5.67
C PRO A 49 2.58 -9.82 6.85
N ILE A 50 2.56 -8.49 6.70
CA ILE A 50 3.01 -7.54 7.71
C ILE A 50 2.03 -7.46 8.87
N VAL A 51 0.72 -7.46 8.58
CA VAL A 51 -0.33 -7.56 9.59
C VAL A 51 -0.15 -8.82 10.42
N VAL A 52 -0.02 -9.98 9.77
CA VAL A 52 0.14 -11.26 10.47
C VAL A 52 1.44 -11.31 11.28
N TRP A 53 2.54 -10.79 10.72
CA TRP A 53 3.80 -10.64 11.44
C TRP A 53 3.63 -9.80 12.71
N HIS A 54 2.92 -8.67 12.62
CA HIS A 54 2.69 -7.79 13.75
C HIS A 54 1.80 -8.46 14.83
N PHE A 55 0.74 -9.16 14.43
CA PHE A 55 -0.07 -9.97 15.36
C PHE A 55 0.74 -11.06 16.04
N HIS A 56 1.67 -11.70 15.32
CA HIS A 56 2.57 -12.70 15.89
C HIS A 56 3.52 -12.07 16.93
N LYS A 57 4.07 -10.88 16.65
CA LYS A 57 4.95 -10.12 17.56
C LYS A 57 4.22 -9.74 18.87
N VAL A 58 2.97 -9.30 18.78
CA VAL A 58 2.22 -8.77 19.94
C VAL A 58 1.52 -9.87 20.76
N HIS A 59 0.92 -10.88 20.11
CA HIS A 59 0.05 -11.84 20.79
C HIS A 59 0.60 -13.27 20.82
N LYS A 60 1.81 -13.53 20.30
CA LYS A 60 2.40 -14.89 20.15
C LYS A 60 1.39 -15.90 19.59
N LEU A 61 0.68 -15.53 18.50
CA LEU A 61 -0.26 -16.44 17.84
C LEU A 61 0.49 -17.62 17.19
N HIS A 62 0.72 -18.68 17.95
CA HIS A 62 1.44 -19.89 17.52
C HIS A 62 0.76 -20.65 16.36
N ARG A 63 -0.49 -20.29 16.01
CA ARG A 63 -1.30 -20.94 14.98
C ARG A 63 -1.17 -20.33 13.58
N LEU A 64 -0.69 -19.09 13.45
CA LEU A 64 -0.58 -18.40 12.17
C LEU A 64 0.90 -18.27 11.79
N SER A 65 1.36 -19.17 10.92
CA SER A 65 2.72 -19.10 10.38
C SER A 65 2.87 -17.90 9.46
N THR A 66 3.74 -16.96 9.84
CA THR A 66 4.09 -15.79 9.03
C THR A 66 4.67 -16.20 7.68
N THR A 67 5.44 -17.29 7.64
CA THR A 67 5.97 -17.88 6.40
C THR A 67 4.85 -18.35 5.47
N ALA A 68 3.83 -19.05 6.00
CA ALA A 68 2.71 -19.51 5.18
C ALA A 68 1.93 -18.33 4.58
N VAL A 69 1.72 -17.26 5.33
CA VAL A 69 1.03 -16.06 4.84
C VAL A 69 1.87 -15.31 3.80
N ALA A 70 3.19 -15.22 3.99
CA ALA A 70 4.09 -14.66 2.99
C ALA A 70 4.07 -15.45 1.68
N VAL A 71 4.07 -16.79 1.75
CA VAL A 71 3.95 -17.66 0.57
C VAL A 71 2.61 -17.47 -0.13
N VAL A 72 1.50 -17.43 0.62
CA VAL A 72 0.17 -17.18 0.05
C VAL A 72 0.12 -15.80 -0.61
N ALA A 73 0.64 -14.76 0.03
CA ALA A 73 0.70 -13.42 -0.55
C ALA A 73 1.56 -13.38 -1.82
N ALA A 74 2.69 -14.09 -1.85
CA ALA A 74 3.53 -14.21 -3.04
C ALA A 74 2.80 -14.93 -4.19
N VAL A 75 2.06 -16.01 -3.88
CA VAL A 75 1.24 -16.73 -4.87
C VAL A 75 0.13 -15.84 -5.41
N VAL A 76 -0.61 -15.14 -4.54
CA VAL A 76 -1.69 -14.21 -4.93
C VAL A 76 -1.14 -13.04 -5.75
N CYS A 77 0.02 -12.50 -5.38
CA CYS A 77 0.71 -11.46 -6.15
C CYS A 77 1.14 -11.99 -7.53
N GLY A 78 1.69 -13.21 -7.60
CA GLY A 78 2.05 -13.87 -8.84
C GLY A 78 0.85 -14.10 -9.77
N PHE A 79 -0.30 -14.51 -9.22
CA PHE A 79 -1.55 -14.57 -9.97
C PHE A 79 -1.97 -13.19 -10.47
N GLY A 80 -1.92 -12.16 -9.62
CA GLY A 80 -2.21 -10.78 -10.02
C GLY A 80 -1.34 -10.30 -11.18
N LEU A 81 -0.03 -10.57 -11.13
CA LEU A 81 0.90 -10.27 -12.22
C LEU A 81 0.58 -11.02 -13.53
N ARG A 82 0.01 -12.23 -13.43
CA ARG A 82 -0.41 -13.02 -14.58
C ARG A 82 -1.68 -12.49 -15.25
N PHE A 83 -2.59 -11.88 -14.47
CA PHE A 83 -3.85 -11.31 -14.96
C PHE A 83 -3.76 -9.80 -15.26
N ALA A 84 -2.67 -9.14 -14.90
CA ALA A 84 -2.41 -7.77 -15.28
C ALA A 84 -2.03 -7.70 -16.78
N ASP A 85 -2.97 -7.26 -17.61
CA ASP A 85 -2.82 -7.27 -19.08
C ASP A 85 -1.77 -6.28 -19.61
N THR A 86 -1.54 -5.16 -18.93
CA THR A 86 -0.61 -4.12 -19.36
C THR A 86 0.59 -4.00 -18.42
N LEU A 87 1.72 -3.50 -18.94
CA LEU A 87 2.90 -3.19 -18.12
C LEU A 87 2.55 -2.17 -17.02
N VAL A 88 1.68 -1.20 -17.33
CA VAL A 88 1.23 -0.19 -16.37
C VAL A 88 0.44 -0.83 -15.23
N HIS A 89 -0.48 -1.78 -15.51
CA HIS A 89 -1.20 -2.52 -14.46
C HIS A 89 -0.25 -3.28 -13.53
N LYS A 90 0.80 -3.91 -14.08
CA LYS A 90 1.82 -4.61 -13.29
C LYS A 90 2.60 -3.66 -12.38
N ILE A 91 3.00 -2.50 -12.88
CA ILE A 91 3.72 -1.48 -12.10
C ILE A 91 2.84 -1.01 -10.93
N TYR A 92 1.57 -0.68 -11.18
CA TYR A 92 0.66 -0.22 -10.13
C TYR A 92 0.36 -1.31 -9.09
N LEU A 93 0.26 -2.58 -9.50
CA LEU A 93 0.16 -3.70 -8.56
C LEU A 93 1.39 -3.80 -7.64
N VAL A 94 2.60 -3.68 -8.19
CA VAL A 94 3.85 -3.73 -7.40
C VAL A 94 3.96 -2.52 -6.49
N LEU A 95 3.69 -1.31 -6.99
CA LEU A 95 3.68 -0.09 -6.18
C LEU A 95 2.66 -0.19 -5.05
N GLY A 96 1.47 -0.72 -5.34
CA GLY A 96 0.46 -1.05 -4.36
C GLY A 96 1.01 -1.98 -3.27
N ALA A 97 1.60 -3.11 -3.65
CA ALA A 97 2.13 -4.08 -2.70
C ALA A 97 3.25 -3.53 -1.81
N VAL A 98 4.19 -2.78 -2.40
CA VAL A 98 5.27 -2.14 -1.64
C VAL A 98 4.69 -1.07 -0.70
N GLY A 99 3.78 -0.23 -1.19
CA GLY A 99 3.11 0.80 -0.39
C GLY A 99 2.30 0.19 0.76
N GLY A 100 1.54 -0.87 0.50
CA GLY A 100 0.77 -1.60 1.51
C GLY A 100 1.64 -2.22 2.60
N ALA A 101 2.72 -2.89 2.22
CA ALA A 101 3.66 -3.46 3.18
C ALA A 101 4.30 -2.37 4.06
N PHE A 102 4.78 -1.29 3.44
CA PHE A 102 5.43 -0.18 4.12
C PHE A 102 4.49 0.58 5.07
N CYS A 103 3.31 0.98 4.59
CA CYS A 103 2.31 1.70 5.40
C CYS A 103 1.85 0.86 6.59
N THR A 104 1.62 -0.45 6.37
CA THR A 104 1.23 -1.37 7.44
C THR A 104 2.34 -1.52 8.48
N TYR A 105 3.59 -1.61 8.04
CA TYR A 105 4.74 -1.70 8.94
C TYR A 105 4.82 -0.45 9.83
N LEU A 106 4.72 0.75 9.24
CA LEU A 106 4.73 2.01 9.98
C LEU A 106 3.58 2.10 10.99
N HIS A 107 2.34 1.79 10.57
CA HIS A 107 1.20 1.79 11.48
C HIS A 107 1.39 0.80 12.64
N GLY A 108 1.97 -0.37 12.39
CA GLY A 108 2.32 -1.34 13.43
C GLY A 108 3.31 -0.77 14.44
N GLU A 109 4.40 -0.16 13.98
CA GLU A 109 5.41 0.42 14.90
C GLU A 109 4.86 1.62 15.69
N ILE A 110 4.03 2.48 15.08
CA ILE A 110 3.34 3.57 15.78
C ILE A 110 2.42 3.01 16.87
N VAL A 111 1.61 1.99 16.55
CA VAL A 111 0.73 1.34 17.54
C VAL A 111 1.55 0.76 18.69
N HIS A 112 2.69 0.11 18.40
CA HIS A 112 3.56 -0.44 19.43
C HIS A 112 4.15 0.65 20.34
N LEU A 113 4.57 1.79 19.79
CA LEU A 113 5.06 2.94 20.55
C LEU A 113 3.96 3.53 21.45
N VAL A 114 2.74 3.69 20.92
CA VAL A 114 1.60 4.23 21.68
C VAL A 114 1.19 3.29 22.80
N VAL A 115 1.11 1.98 22.54
CA VAL A 115 0.77 0.97 23.55
C VAL A 115 1.85 0.91 24.65
N GLY A 116 3.13 0.97 24.27
CA GLY A 116 4.24 1.05 25.22
C GLY A 116 4.11 2.26 26.15
N PHE A 117 3.92 3.44 25.57
CA PHE A 117 3.73 4.68 26.32
C PHE A 117 2.52 4.65 27.27
N ILE A 118 1.39 4.09 26.83
CA ILE A 118 0.19 3.92 27.67
C ILE A 118 0.48 2.96 28.83
N ASN A 119 1.18 1.85 28.58
CA ASN A 119 1.47 0.86 29.63
C ASN A 119 2.49 1.37 30.65
N GLU A 120 3.46 2.19 30.25
CA GLU A 120 4.40 2.84 31.17
C GLU A 120 3.73 3.91 32.05
N ARG A 121 2.67 4.55 31.55
CA ARG A 121 1.89 5.54 32.29
C ARG A 121 0.70 4.96 33.06
N LYS A 122 0.43 3.66 32.96
CA LYS A 122 -0.52 3.02 33.87
C LYS A 122 0.10 3.02 35.27
N PRO A 123 -0.55 3.62 36.28
CA PRO A 123 -0.07 3.50 37.64
C PRO A 123 0.04 2.00 37.98
N LYS A 124 1.18 1.58 38.54
CA LYS A 124 1.28 0.27 39.16
C LYS A 124 0.17 0.20 40.20
N GLN A 125 -0.82 -0.65 39.98
CA GLN A 125 -1.72 -1.06 41.06
C GLN A 125 -0.94 -2.00 41.96
N GLU A 126 -0.06 -1.44 42.78
CA GLU A 126 0.43 -1.97 44.06
C GLU A 126 1.23 -0.89 44.79
#